data_AF-A0A5E8B6L8-F1
#
_entry.id   AF-A0A5E8B6L8-F1
#
_cell.length_a   1.000
_cell.length_b   1.000
_cell.length_c   1.000
_cell.angle_alpha   90.00
_cell.angle_beta   90.00
_cell.angle_gamma   90.00
#
_symmetry.space_group_name_H-M   'P 1'
#
loop_
_entity.id
_entity.type
_entity.pdbx_description
1 polymer ?
#
loop_
_entity_poly.entity_id
_entity_poly.type
_entity_poly.pdbx_seq_one_letter_code
_entity_poly.pdbx_strand_id
1 'polypeptide(L)'
;MYDIPTGLIVDHNNDTAFCKGCRCNKDLCEFEIAPKKIRLALKCKECRDVEAERNRKHRLNKTLGNTKPQLKRTGEERAPKIDLDSRKLPPNFKMSDYSSKDHPSKELEYDGKLIKYCQSCKAFHELCHFIDPKSNVENTQCNLQREAKAIRNKTSYHNNIEEINERRRERYAENPVEANERNKKYRTPERLQQYNANRRRKHAENPEHNRDLRREYHQNNKERINVRDREYYRVNKDRIRGNDTRRRKTQPKTRYAMIVNNAKARDLDFDLTLEAATVLMESPCFYCNYKVDEELISIDRLDSHKGYNVDNVVACCTKCNTMKRSLDPKTFLLRLKGILEPLDKDVCRNVYRNTTGSKYTDCKSNAKDRKLDFELTYIQHTSIVALQCYYCNRNNTRLHKNGIDRLDSKIGYVAGNCVACCTDCNLLKGTLTENELYKQASAILENTEDRDLHMIDHIPKELNPMAPIR
;
A
#
# COMPACT_ATOMS: atom_id res chain seq x y z
N MET A 1 -21.61 -3.12 -55.33
CA MET A 1 -20.52 -2.55 -54.53
C MET A 1 -20.57 -1.04 -54.71
N TYR A 2 -21.01 -0.30 -53.70
CA TYR A 2 -20.96 1.16 -53.70
C TYR A 2 -19.72 1.59 -52.93
N ASP A 3 -18.95 2.54 -53.48
CA ASP A 3 -17.78 3.10 -52.80
C ASP A 3 -18.18 3.76 -51.49
N ILE A 4 -17.56 3.32 -50.39
CA ILE A 4 -17.78 3.90 -49.06
C ILE A 4 -17.16 5.32 -49.06
N PRO A 5 -17.94 6.38 -48.74
CA PRO A 5 -17.41 7.74 -48.71
C PRO A 5 -16.24 7.90 -47.74
N THR A 6 -15.22 8.68 -48.12
CA THR A 6 -14.04 8.95 -47.29
C THR A 6 -14.44 9.81 -46.08
N GLY A 7 -14.69 9.16 -44.93
CA GLY A 7 -15.09 9.85 -43.69
C GLY A 7 -15.88 9.03 -42.68
N LEU A 8 -16.35 7.84 -43.09
CA LEU A 8 -17.09 6.91 -42.23
C LEU A 8 -16.27 5.64 -41.94
N ILE A 9 -16.52 5.02 -40.79
CA ILE A 9 -16.10 3.66 -40.45
C ILE A 9 -17.36 2.81 -40.41
N VAL A 10 -17.45 1.76 -41.22
CA VAL A 10 -18.61 0.86 -41.27
C VAL A 10 -18.29 -0.41 -40.49
N ASP A 11 -19.14 -0.77 -39.52
CA ASP A 11 -19.11 -2.07 -38.86
C ASP A 11 -20.09 -3.00 -39.56
N HIS A 12 -19.56 -3.89 -40.40
CA HIS A 12 -20.35 -4.82 -41.20
C HIS A 12 -21.04 -5.91 -40.37
N ASN A 13 -20.67 -6.11 -39.10
CA ASN A 13 -21.30 -7.11 -38.25
C ASN A 13 -22.58 -6.60 -37.58
N ASN A 14 -22.78 -5.29 -37.51
CA ASN A 14 -23.88 -4.64 -36.80
C ASN A 14 -24.67 -3.65 -37.67
N ASP A 15 -24.41 -3.59 -38.98
CA ASP A 15 -25.01 -2.62 -39.92
C ASP A 15 -25.00 -1.16 -39.40
N THR A 16 -23.89 -0.75 -38.77
CA THR A 16 -23.73 0.62 -38.21
C THR A 16 -22.55 1.35 -38.83
N ALA A 17 -22.66 2.68 -38.96
CA ALA A 17 -21.61 3.54 -39.52
C ALA A 17 -21.27 4.70 -38.58
N PHE A 18 -19.97 4.91 -38.34
CA PHE A 18 -19.44 5.90 -37.38
C PHE A 18 -18.68 7.02 -38.09
N CYS A 19 -18.85 8.27 -37.64
CA CYS A 19 -18.03 9.39 -38.11
C CYS A 19 -16.59 9.24 -37.60
N LYS A 20 -15.60 9.27 -38.52
CA LYS A 20 -14.18 9.06 -38.21
C LYS A 20 -13.57 10.11 -37.25
N GLY A 21 -14.21 11.28 -37.11
CA GLY A 21 -13.76 12.38 -36.24
C GLY A 21 -14.19 12.26 -34.77
N CYS A 22 -15.40 11.77 -34.48
CA CYS A 22 -15.96 11.67 -33.10
C CYS A 22 -16.13 10.23 -32.59
N ARG A 23 -16.17 9.21 -33.49
CA ARG A 23 -16.61 7.83 -33.20
C ARG A 23 -17.99 7.72 -32.53
N CYS A 24 -18.83 8.73 -32.70
CA CYS A 24 -20.19 8.76 -32.18
C CYS A 24 -21.14 7.97 -33.12
N ASN A 25 -22.03 7.14 -32.54
CA ASN A 25 -23.02 6.32 -33.26
C ASN A 25 -24.28 7.17 -33.49
N LYS A 26 -24.42 7.77 -34.68
CA LYS A 26 -25.61 8.57 -35.03
C LYS A 26 -26.16 8.08 -36.38
N ASP A 27 -27.48 8.00 -36.50
CA ASP A 27 -28.16 7.53 -37.70
C ASP A 27 -27.75 8.37 -38.93
N LEU A 28 -27.63 7.68 -40.07
CA LEU A 28 -27.16 8.26 -41.36
C LEU A 28 -27.97 9.49 -41.82
N CYS A 29 -29.17 9.70 -41.26
CA CYS A 29 -30.06 10.82 -41.55
C CYS A 29 -29.54 12.20 -41.11
N GLU A 30 -28.52 12.30 -40.25
CA GLU A 30 -27.96 13.58 -39.79
C GLU A 30 -26.80 14.13 -40.65
N PHE A 31 -26.41 13.44 -41.73
CA PHE A 31 -25.31 13.88 -42.58
C PHE A 31 -25.81 14.70 -43.79
N GLU A 32 -25.69 16.02 -43.72
CA GLU A 32 -25.97 16.90 -44.88
C GLU A 32 -24.84 16.87 -45.92
N ILE A 33 -25.20 16.57 -47.17
CA ILE A 33 -24.31 16.60 -48.35
C ILE A 33 -24.21 18.05 -48.86
N ALA A 34 -23.01 18.63 -48.81
CA ALA A 34 -22.77 19.97 -49.34
C ALA A 34 -22.68 19.95 -50.89
N PRO A 35 -23.36 20.86 -51.62
CA PRO A 35 -23.29 20.89 -53.07
C PRO A 35 -22.06 21.67 -53.57
N LYS A 36 -21.34 21.03 -54.51
CA LYS A 36 -20.31 21.52 -55.45
C LYS A 36 -18.82 21.45 -55.03
N LYS A 37 -18.14 20.53 -55.74
CA LYS A 37 -16.71 20.44 -56.10
C LYS A 37 -15.70 20.78 -54.99
N ILE A 38 -15.45 19.82 -54.11
CA ILE A 38 -14.17 19.42 -53.47
C ILE A 38 -14.48 18.16 -52.65
N ARG A 39 -13.54 17.20 -52.59
CA ARG A 39 -13.62 15.88 -51.89
C ARG A 39 -14.73 15.77 -50.83
N LEU A 40 -15.70 14.88 -51.06
CA LEU A 40 -16.79 14.53 -50.14
C LEU A 40 -16.24 14.10 -48.76
N ALA A 41 -16.28 15.01 -47.78
CA ALA A 41 -16.01 14.70 -46.39
C ALA A 41 -17.30 14.82 -45.58
N LEU A 42 -17.87 13.68 -45.17
CA LEU A 42 -19.04 13.64 -44.30
C LEU A 42 -18.59 13.89 -42.85
N LYS A 43 -18.90 15.06 -42.30
CA LYS A 43 -18.69 15.43 -40.88
C LYS A 43 -20.04 15.69 -40.21
N CYS A 44 -20.24 15.16 -39.00
CA CYS A 44 -21.42 15.42 -38.17
C CYS A 44 -21.49 16.90 -37.71
N LYS A 45 -22.68 17.35 -37.31
CA LYS A 45 -22.96 18.74 -36.90
C LYS A 45 -22.03 19.23 -35.79
N GLU A 46 -21.84 18.45 -34.72
CA GLU A 46 -20.95 18.79 -33.60
C GLU A 46 -19.48 18.98 -34.05
N CYS A 47 -18.96 18.14 -34.94
CA CYS A 47 -17.61 18.30 -35.47
C CYS A 47 -17.47 19.58 -36.31
N ARG A 48 -18.51 19.98 -37.06
CA ARG A 48 -18.51 21.26 -37.79
C ARG A 48 -18.58 22.43 -36.84
N ASP A 49 -19.38 22.35 -35.78
CA ASP A 49 -19.52 23.43 -34.79
C ASP A 49 -18.22 23.67 -34.03
N VAL A 50 -17.51 22.59 -33.63
CA VAL A 50 -16.18 22.68 -33.02
C VAL A 50 -15.16 23.31 -33.98
N GLU A 51 -15.17 22.94 -35.26
CA GLU A 51 -14.27 23.49 -36.26
C GLU A 51 -14.60 24.96 -36.61
N ALA A 52 -15.89 25.32 -36.66
CA ALA A 52 -16.36 26.68 -36.84
C ALA A 52 -15.93 27.57 -35.67
N GLU A 53 -16.06 27.08 -34.43
CA GLU A 53 -15.62 27.79 -33.22
C GLU A 53 -14.09 27.94 -33.18
N ARG A 54 -13.34 26.91 -33.60
CA ARG A 54 -11.87 26.96 -33.71
C ARG A 54 -11.43 28.01 -34.74
N ASN A 55 -12.11 28.06 -35.89
CA ASN A 55 -11.88 29.06 -36.93
C ASN A 55 -12.30 30.48 -36.48
N ARG A 56 -13.37 30.61 -35.69
CA ARG A 56 -13.81 31.88 -35.11
C ARG A 56 -12.78 32.42 -34.11
N LYS A 57 -12.26 31.57 -33.22
CA LYS A 57 -11.17 31.90 -32.29
C LYS A 57 -9.87 32.27 -33.03
N HIS A 58 -9.54 31.58 -34.11
CA HIS A 58 -8.37 31.91 -34.93
C HIS A 58 -8.53 33.29 -35.61
N ARG A 59 -9.72 33.64 -36.12
CA ARG A 59 -10.00 34.98 -36.68
C ARG A 59 -9.96 36.08 -35.62
N LEU A 60 -10.51 35.84 -34.44
CA LEU A 60 -10.46 36.76 -33.29
C LEU A 60 -9.01 37.04 -32.83
N ASN A 61 -8.17 36.00 -32.75
CA ASN A 61 -6.76 36.16 -32.41
C ASN A 61 -5.98 36.94 -33.50
N LYS A 62 -6.41 36.85 -34.76
CA LYS A 62 -5.82 37.61 -35.87
C LYS A 62 -6.25 39.08 -35.89
N THR A 63 -7.41 39.41 -35.32
CA THR A 63 -7.91 40.79 -35.19
C THR A 63 -7.41 41.50 -33.93
N LEU A 64 -7.12 40.76 -32.85
CA LEU A 64 -6.63 41.31 -31.58
C LEU A 64 -5.10 41.37 -31.45
N GLY A 65 -4.35 40.82 -32.41
CA GLY A 65 -2.89 40.74 -32.37
C GLY A 65 -2.18 41.72 -33.31
N ASN A 66 -2.34 43.03 -33.13
CA ASN A 66 -1.45 44.02 -33.75
C ASN A 66 -1.44 45.39 -33.04
N THR A 67 -1.41 45.41 -31.71
CA THR A 67 -0.91 46.56 -30.95
C THR A 67 0.44 46.19 -30.34
N LYS A 68 1.52 46.66 -30.98
CA LYS A 68 2.88 46.62 -30.40
C LYS A 68 2.85 47.31 -29.03
N PRO A 69 3.18 46.62 -27.92
CA PRO A 69 3.47 47.33 -26.68
C PRO A 69 4.86 47.95 -26.84
N GLN A 70 4.93 49.29 -26.85
CA GLN A 70 6.21 49.97 -26.60
C GLN A 70 6.59 49.73 -25.14
N LEU A 71 7.45 48.74 -24.90
CA LEU A 71 8.09 48.55 -23.61
C LEU A 71 9.08 49.70 -23.37
N LYS A 72 8.67 50.65 -22.53
CA LYS A 72 9.59 51.57 -21.84
C LYS A 72 10.58 50.72 -21.03
N ARG A 73 11.84 50.74 -21.43
CA ARG A 73 12.95 50.09 -20.72
C ARG A 73 13.30 50.93 -19.49
N THR A 74 12.92 50.45 -18.32
CA THR A 74 13.46 50.93 -17.04
C THR A 74 14.87 50.35 -16.86
N GLY A 75 15.78 51.21 -16.38
CA GLY A 75 17.21 50.99 -16.37
C GLY A 75 17.64 49.78 -15.54
N GLU A 76 18.49 48.97 -16.16
CA GLU A 76 19.48 48.13 -15.48
C GLU A 76 20.78 48.25 -16.29
N GLU A 77 21.87 48.35 -15.54
CA GLU A 77 23.20 48.77 -15.97
C GLU A 77 23.71 47.99 -17.18
N ARG A 78 23.93 48.70 -18.29
CA ARG A 78 24.69 48.16 -19.41
C ARG A 78 26.15 48.04 -18.96
N ALA A 79 26.71 46.83 -18.95
CA ALA A 79 28.16 46.67 -19.07
C ALA A 79 28.64 47.50 -20.28
N PRO A 80 29.77 48.22 -20.17
CA PRO A 80 30.11 49.28 -21.11
C PRO A 80 30.11 48.72 -22.53
N LYS A 81 29.20 49.23 -23.36
CA LYS A 81 29.54 49.31 -24.77
C LYS A 81 30.87 50.06 -24.79
N ILE A 82 31.89 49.50 -25.43
CA ILE A 82 32.97 50.36 -25.91
C ILE A 82 32.27 51.29 -26.90
N ASP A 83 31.98 52.51 -26.43
CA ASP A 83 31.33 53.52 -27.23
C ASP A 83 32.38 54.03 -28.22
N LEU A 84 32.39 53.41 -29.40
CA LEU A 84 33.25 53.81 -30.52
C LEU A 84 32.69 55.04 -31.26
N ASP A 85 31.78 55.81 -30.65
CA ASP A 85 31.24 57.03 -31.26
C ASP A 85 32.14 58.27 -31.09
N SER A 86 33.42 58.07 -30.77
CA SER A 86 34.43 59.10 -31.03
C SER A 86 35.73 58.47 -31.51
N ARG A 87 35.95 58.55 -32.83
CA ARG A 87 37.28 58.61 -33.49
C ARG A 87 38.41 57.94 -32.70
N LYS A 88 38.51 56.60 -32.77
CA LYS A 88 39.76 55.83 -32.60
C LYS A 88 39.49 54.37 -32.97
N LEU A 89 39.29 54.16 -34.27
CA LEU A 89 39.93 52.98 -34.88
C LEU A 89 41.44 53.05 -34.49
N PRO A 90 42.17 51.93 -34.30
CA PRO A 90 43.61 51.97 -34.03
C PRO A 90 44.26 53.02 -34.94
N PRO A 91 45.22 53.86 -34.48
CA PRO A 91 45.55 55.14 -35.11
C PRO A 91 45.89 55.17 -36.62
N ASN A 92 45.87 54.04 -37.33
CA ASN A 92 46.05 53.90 -38.79
C ASN A 92 44.95 53.06 -39.49
N PHE A 93 43.80 52.80 -38.87
CA PHE A 93 42.82 51.85 -39.41
C PHE A 93 41.64 52.60 -40.06
N LYS A 94 41.49 52.49 -41.39
CA LYS A 94 40.34 53.04 -42.13
C LYS A 94 39.33 51.93 -42.42
N MET A 95 38.05 52.21 -42.27
CA MET A 95 36.95 51.28 -42.60
C MET A 95 36.99 50.81 -44.07
N SER A 96 37.63 51.59 -44.95
CA SER A 96 37.86 51.30 -46.36
C SER A 96 38.92 50.22 -46.63
N ASP A 97 39.77 49.90 -45.65
CA ASP A 97 40.82 48.86 -45.76
C ASP A 97 40.25 47.46 -45.41
N TYR A 98 38.96 47.41 -45.08
CA TYR A 98 38.21 46.23 -44.66
C TYR A 98 37.34 45.73 -45.84
N SER A 99 37.93 44.90 -46.71
CA SER A 99 37.24 44.28 -47.84
C SER A 99 36.29 43.16 -47.40
N SER A 100 35.06 43.19 -47.91
CA SER A 100 33.90 42.40 -47.48
C SER A 100 33.99 40.87 -47.63
N LYS A 101 35.10 40.34 -48.15
CA LYS A 101 35.20 38.93 -48.56
C LYS A 101 35.86 37.99 -47.54
N ASP A 102 36.56 38.48 -46.53
CA ASP A 102 37.29 37.65 -45.53
C ASP A 102 36.72 37.73 -44.09
N HIS A 103 35.46 38.18 -43.95
CA HIS A 103 35.02 38.98 -42.79
C HIS A 103 34.51 38.37 -41.45
N PRO A 104 34.35 37.06 -41.22
CA PRO A 104 33.88 36.60 -39.89
C PRO A 104 34.98 36.33 -38.85
N SER A 105 36.24 36.21 -39.26
CA SER A 105 37.26 35.51 -38.45
C SER A 105 38.52 36.32 -38.12
N LYS A 106 38.64 37.56 -38.62
CA LYS A 106 39.86 38.34 -38.45
C LYS A 106 39.94 38.94 -37.04
N GLU A 107 40.87 38.42 -36.25
CA GLU A 107 41.26 38.98 -34.96
C GLU A 107 42.14 40.20 -35.18
N LEU A 108 41.94 41.23 -34.37
CA LEU A 108 42.74 42.44 -34.40
C LEU A 108 43.29 42.70 -32.99
N GLU A 109 44.51 43.20 -32.89
CA GLU A 109 45.06 43.66 -31.63
C GLU A 109 44.78 45.15 -31.44
N TYR A 110 44.20 45.52 -30.30
CA TYR A 110 43.95 46.90 -29.91
C TYR A 110 44.17 47.05 -28.41
N ASP A 111 45.05 47.98 -28.02
CA ASP A 111 45.37 48.28 -26.61
C ASP A 111 45.78 47.03 -25.80
N GLY A 112 46.64 46.18 -26.40
CA GLY A 112 47.15 44.95 -25.78
C GLY A 112 46.11 43.82 -25.66
N LYS A 113 44.95 43.93 -26.31
CA LYS A 113 43.87 42.93 -26.29
C LYS A 113 43.47 42.49 -27.69
N LEU A 114 43.18 41.21 -27.85
CA LEU A 114 42.60 40.65 -29.07
C LEU A 114 41.10 40.94 -29.12
N ILE A 115 40.67 41.62 -30.18
CA ILE A 115 39.28 42.00 -30.43
C ILE A 115 38.77 41.37 -31.74
N LYS A 116 37.47 41.06 -31.77
CA LYS A 116 36.79 40.46 -32.91
C LYS A 116 35.42 41.13 -33.13
N TYR A 117 35.04 41.28 -34.40
CA TYR A 117 33.77 41.91 -34.78
C TYR A 117 32.60 40.91 -34.72
N CYS A 118 31.56 41.24 -33.95
CA CYS A 118 30.34 40.45 -33.92
C CYS A 118 29.30 41.00 -34.90
N GLN A 119 28.95 40.21 -35.92
CA GLN A 119 27.94 40.60 -36.91
C GLN A 119 26.52 40.74 -36.34
N SER A 120 26.22 40.08 -35.22
CA SER A 120 24.87 40.09 -34.63
C SER A 120 24.55 41.38 -33.87
N CYS A 121 25.54 41.96 -33.17
CA CYS A 121 25.39 43.25 -32.50
C CYS A 121 26.05 44.42 -33.26
N LYS A 122 26.79 44.12 -34.34
CA LYS A 122 27.55 45.07 -35.16
C LYS A 122 28.57 45.88 -34.35
N ALA A 123 29.32 45.22 -33.48
CA ALA A 123 30.32 45.83 -32.61
C ALA A 123 31.55 44.92 -32.42
N PHE A 124 32.70 45.52 -32.12
CA PHE A 124 33.90 44.79 -31.69
C PHE A 124 33.81 44.42 -30.21
N HIS A 125 34.22 43.21 -29.88
CA HIS A 125 34.32 42.71 -28.51
C HIS A 125 35.66 41.99 -28.33
N GLU A 126 36.17 41.94 -27.10
CA GLU A 126 37.32 41.09 -26.76
C GLU A 126 37.04 39.63 -27.15
N LEU A 127 38.08 38.93 -27.64
CA LEU A 127 37.99 37.55 -28.13
C LEU A 127 37.39 36.59 -27.08
N CYS A 128 37.66 36.84 -25.79
CA CYS A 128 37.11 36.08 -24.67
C CYS A 128 35.57 36.02 -24.67
N HIS A 129 34.87 37.01 -25.24
CA HIS A 129 33.41 37.00 -25.33
C HIS A 129 32.88 36.05 -26.43
N PHE A 130 33.72 35.60 -27.35
CA PHE A 130 33.35 34.62 -28.37
C PHE A 130 33.61 33.18 -27.90
N ILE A 131 34.43 32.99 -26.86
CA ILE A 131 34.75 31.68 -26.31
C ILE A 131 33.65 31.26 -25.30
N ASP A 132 33.27 29.98 -25.30
CA ASP A 132 32.43 29.39 -24.26
C ASP A 132 33.31 28.93 -23.08
N PRO A 133 33.12 29.46 -21.86
CA PRO A 133 33.97 29.14 -20.71
C PRO A 133 33.88 27.67 -20.24
N LYS A 134 32.86 26.90 -20.67
CA LYS A 134 32.71 25.48 -20.29
C LYS A 134 33.28 24.51 -21.32
N SER A 135 33.14 24.84 -22.60
CA SER A 135 33.55 23.97 -23.70
C SER A 135 34.84 24.42 -24.40
N ASN A 136 35.30 25.63 -24.10
CA ASN A 136 36.43 26.32 -24.75
C ASN A 136 36.27 26.44 -26.29
N VAL A 137 35.03 26.37 -26.78
CA VAL A 137 34.71 26.50 -28.20
C VAL A 137 34.44 27.96 -28.54
N GLU A 138 35.09 28.45 -29.60
CA GLU A 138 34.85 29.78 -30.13
C GLU A 138 33.54 29.82 -30.95
N ASN A 139 32.73 30.84 -30.73
CA ASN A 139 31.43 31.06 -31.36
C ASN A 139 31.49 32.27 -32.29
N THR A 140 30.65 32.29 -33.31
CA THR A 140 30.52 33.44 -34.23
C THR A 140 29.75 34.63 -33.61
N GLN A 141 29.05 34.40 -32.49
CA GLN A 141 28.29 35.40 -31.76
C GLN A 141 28.93 35.68 -30.40
N CYS A 142 29.04 36.96 -30.02
CA CYS A 142 29.53 37.33 -28.69
C CYS A 142 28.57 36.85 -27.58
N ASN A 143 29.10 36.64 -26.38
CA ASN A 143 28.38 36.05 -25.25
C ASN A 143 27.09 36.83 -24.92
N LEU A 144 27.14 38.17 -24.97
CA LEU A 144 25.98 39.03 -24.74
C LEU A 144 24.81 38.71 -25.69
N GLN A 145 25.09 38.44 -26.97
CA GLN A 145 24.05 38.07 -27.93
C GLN A 145 23.56 36.64 -27.73
N ARG A 146 24.45 35.72 -27.32
CA ARG A 146 24.09 34.34 -26.97
C ARG A 146 23.16 34.31 -25.75
N GLU A 147 23.47 35.07 -24.71
CA GLU A 147 22.64 35.21 -23.50
C GLU A 147 21.30 35.87 -23.80
N ALA A 148 21.28 36.99 -24.51
CA ALA A 148 20.04 37.66 -24.91
C ALA A 148 19.15 36.77 -25.80
N LYS A 149 19.76 35.90 -26.63
CA LYS A 149 19.02 34.89 -27.41
C LYS A 149 18.49 33.77 -26.51
N ALA A 150 19.28 33.29 -25.55
CA ALA A 150 18.86 32.27 -24.60
C ALA A 150 17.67 32.73 -23.73
N ILE A 151 17.70 33.97 -23.26
CA ILE A 151 16.59 34.58 -22.50
C ILE A 151 15.33 34.65 -23.36
N ARG A 152 15.42 35.20 -24.58
CA ARG A 152 14.27 35.25 -25.51
C ARG A 152 13.70 33.86 -25.80
N ASN A 153 14.55 32.87 -26.01
CA ASN A 153 14.13 31.50 -26.25
C ASN A 153 13.43 30.90 -25.03
N LYS A 154 13.94 31.16 -23.82
CA LYS A 154 13.34 30.70 -22.56
C LYS A 154 11.96 31.33 -22.36
N THR A 155 11.83 32.64 -22.55
CA THR A 155 10.54 33.34 -22.46
C THR A 155 9.55 32.83 -23.50
N SER A 156 9.99 32.64 -24.76
CA SER A 156 9.17 32.05 -25.82
C SER A 156 8.71 30.63 -25.48
N TYR A 157 9.58 29.80 -24.90
CA TYR A 157 9.22 28.45 -24.46
C TYR A 157 8.15 28.47 -23.36
N HIS A 158 8.30 29.33 -22.34
CA HIS A 158 7.33 29.45 -21.25
C HIS A 158 5.97 29.94 -21.75
N ASN A 159 5.96 30.93 -22.66
CA ASN A 159 4.72 31.47 -23.21
C ASN A 159 3.96 30.45 -24.07
N ASN A 160 4.66 29.47 -24.66
CA ASN A 160 4.07 28.45 -25.54
C ASN A 160 4.04 27.04 -24.91
N ILE A 161 4.25 26.93 -23.60
CA ILE A 161 4.51 25.63 -22.96
C ILE A 161 3.33 24.65 -23.08
N GLU A 162 2.10 25.15 -23.03
CA GLU A 162 0.90 24.33 -23.15
C GLU A 162 0.75 23.74 -24.55
N GLU A 163 0.90 24.57 -25.58
CA GLU A 163 0.83 24.16 -26.98
C GLU A 163 1.95 23.17 -27.34
N ILE A 164 3.16 23.39 -26.80
CA ILE A 164 4.28 22.45 -26.95
C ILE A 164 3.96 21.10 -26.29
N ASN A 165 3.35 21.12 -25.10
CA ASN A 165 2.98 19.90 -24.37
C ASN A 165 1.83 19.15 -25.06
N GLU A 166 0.87 19.87 -25.63
CA GLU A 166 -0.22 19.28 -26.41
C GLU A 166 0.30 18.57 -27.66
N ARG A 167 1.13 19.24 -28.47
CA ARG A 167 1.78 18.62 -29.64
C ARG A 167 2.64 17.42 -29.27
N ARG A 168 3.25 17.42 -28.08
CA ARG A 168 3.96 16.25 -27.55
C ARG A 168 2.99 15.11 -27.26
N ARG A 169 1.89 15.37 -26.55
CA ARG A 169 0.85 14.36 -26.25
C ARG A 169 0.28 13.73 -27.52
N GLU A 170 -0.04 14.54 -28.53
CA GLU A 170 -0.51 14.07 -29.84
C GLU A 170 0.51 13.14 -30.49
N ARG A 171 1.79 13.55 -30.56
CA ARG A 171 2.87 12.72 -31.12
C ARG A 171 3.08 11.41 -30.36
N TYR A 172 2.96 11.41 -29.03
CA TYR A 172 3.02 10.19 -28.23
C TYR A 172 1.83 9.27 -28.50
N ALA A 173 0.64 9.83 -28.72
CA ALA A 173 -0.57 9.07 -29.02
C ALA A 173 -0.53 8.45 -30.44
N GLU A 174 0.06 9.16 -31.40
CA GLU A 174 0.20 8.70 -32.79
C GLU A 174 1.18 7.52 -32.94
N ASN A 175 2.30 7.52 -32.22
CA ASN A 175 3.25 6.39 -32.23
C ASN A 175 3.95 6.18 -30.87
N PRO A 176 3.28 5.48 -29.91
CA PRO A 176 3.80 5.29 -28.56
C PRO A 176 5.11 4.49 -28.51
N VAL A 177 5.29 3.53 -29.42
CA VAL A 177 6.45 2.62 -29.44
C VAL A 177 7.71 3.40 -29.84
N GLU A 178 7.66 4.12 -30.96
CA GLU A 178 8.80 4.91 -31.46
C GLU A 178 9.15 6.08 -30.51
N ALA A 179 8.14 6.65 -29.83
CA ALA A 179 8.37 7.67 -28.81
C ALA A 179 9.05 7.09 -27.56
N ASN A 180 8.64 5.89 -27.12
CA ASN A 180 9.28 5.19 -26.00
C ASN A 180 10.71 4.73 -26.34
N GLU A 181 10.97 4.23 -27.55
CA GLU A 181 12.31 3.86 -27.99
C GLU A 181 13.26 5.06 -28.06
N ARG A 182 12.79 6.19 -28.61
CA ARG A 182 13.54 7.45 -28.58
C ARG A 182 13.86 7.91 -27.16
N ASN A 183 12.92 7.78 -26.22
CA ASN A 183 13.17 8.12 -24.82
C ASN A 183 14.13 7.15 -24.14
N LYS A 184 14.12 5.87 -24.52
CA LYS A 184 14.99 4.83 -23.97
C LYS A 184 16.47 5.17 -24.21
N LYS A 185 16.80 5.76 -25.36
CA LYS A 185 18.15 6.28 -25.70
C LYS A 185 18.67 7.32 -24.69
N TYR A 186 17.78 8.07 -24.04
CA TYR A 186 18.15 9.08 -23.03
C TYR A 186 18.10 8.57 -21.59
N ARG A 187 17.64 7.34 -21.36
CA ARG A 187 17.47 6.72 -20.03
C ARG A 187 18.64 5.79 -19.70
N THR A 188 19.87 6.34 -19.75
CA THR A 188 21.07 5.60 -19.33
C THR A 188 21.11 5.45 -17.81
N PRO A 189 21.79 4.42 -17.27
CA PRO A 189 21.94 4.22 -15.82
C PRO A 189 22.51 5.46 -15.10
N GLU A 190 23.50 6.13 -15.69
CA GLU A 190 24.17 7.31 -15.11
C GLU A 190 23.20 8.50 -15.00
N ARG A 191 22.40 8.75 -16.06
CA ARG A 191 21.37 9.80 -16.03
C ARG A 191 20.27 9.49 -15.03
N LEU A 192 19.88 8.22 -14.89
CA LEU A 192 18.88 7.82 -13.90
C LEU A 192 19.42 7.98 -12.47
N GLN A 193 20.69 7.66 -12.23
CA GLN A 193 21.35 7.87 -10.94
C GLN A 193 21.42 9.36 -10.60
N GLN A 194 21.82 10.21 -11.55
CA GLN A 194 21.86 11.65 -11.37
C GLN A 194 20.46 12.25 -11.11
N TYR A 195 19.44 11.78 -11.83
CA TYR A 195 18.05 12.16 -11.59
C TYR A 195 17.60 11.79 -10.17
N ASN A 196 17.87 10.57 -9.72
CA ASN A 196 17.50 10.11 -8.39
C ASN A 196 18.23 10.89 -7.29
N ALA A 197 19.52 11.21 -7.48
CA ALA A 197 20.30 12.03 -6.55
C ALA A 197 19.72 13.46 -6.44
N ASN A 198 19.39 14.09 -7.56
CA ASN A 198 18.75 15.40 -7.58
C ASN A 198 17.36 15.37 -6.92
N ARG A 199 16.58 14.30 -7.13
CA ARG A 199 15.27 14.13 -6.49
C ARG A 199 15.40 14.00 -4.98
N ARG A 200 16.37 13.22 -4.49
CA ARG A 200 16.66 13.09 -3.03
C ARG A 200 17.07 14.43 -2.43
N ARG A 201 17.97 15.16 -3.11
CA ARG A 201 18.40 16.50 -2.69
C ARG A 201 17.23 17.48 -2.56
N LYS A 202 16.37 17.59 -3.58
CA LYS A 202 15.16 18.43 -3.54
C LYS A 202 14.18 18.03 -2.43
N HIS A 203 14.05 16.74 -2.15
CA HIS A 203 13.20 16.29 -1.04
C HIS A 203 13.78 16.65 0.35
N ALA A 204 15.11 16.71 0.47
CA ALA A 204 15.81 17.09 1.69
C ALA A 204 15.85 18.61 1.91
N GLU A 205 15.95 19.41 0.84
CA GLU A 205 16.01 20.89 0.89
C GLU A 205 14.74 21.53 1.48
N ASN A 206 13.57 20.91 1.32
CA ASN A 206 12.32 21.42 1.92
C ASN A 206 11.34 20.30 2.33
N PRO A 207 11.55 19.63 3.48
CA PRO A 207 10.74 18.48 3.90
C PRO A 207 9.28 18.82 4.22
N GLU A 208 9.02 20.06 4.65
CA GLU A 208 7.70 20.54 5.06
C GLU A 208 6.81 20.82 3.85
N HIS A 209 7.31 21.58 2.86
CA HIS A 209 6.61 21.77 1.59
C HIS A 209 6.26 20.43 0.90
N ASN A 210 7.17 19.46 0.96
CA ASN A 210 6.91 18.12 0.45
C ASN A 210 5.86 17.33 1.25
N ARG A 211 5.68 17.61 2.54
CA ARG A 211 4.58 17.03 3.34
C ARG A 211 3.25 17.66 2.95
N ASP A 212 3.20 18.97 2.78
CA ASP A 212 1.97 19.68 2.42
C ASP A 212 1.49 19.30 1.02
N LEU A 213 2.39 19.25 0.03
CA LEU A 213 2.06 18.74 -1.30
C LEU A 213 1.50 17.31 -1.27
N ARG A 214 2.04 16.44 -0.41
CA ARG A 214 1.54 15.06 -0.25
C ARG A 214 0.16 15.03 0.41
N ARG A 215 -0.09 15.92 1.38
CA ARG A 215 -1.40 16.07 2.04
C ARG A 215 -2.44 16.57 1.04
N GLU A 216 -2.14 17.63 0.30
CA GLU A 216 -3.01 18.18 -0.73
C GLU A 216 -3.31 17.15 -1.83
N TYR A 217 -2.28 16.42 -2.30
CA TYR A 217 -2.48 15.32 -3.24
C TYR A 217 -3.41 14.23 -2.70
N HIS A 218 -3.22 13.80 -1.45
CA HIS A 218 -4.09 12.80 -0.83
C HIS A 218 -5.53 13.30 -0.70
N GLN A 219 -5.71 14.57 -0.34
CA GLN A 219 -7.03 15.18 -0.20
C GLN A 219 -7.75 15.26 -1.55
N ASN A 220 -7.07 15.79 -2.58
CA ASN A 220 -7.64 15.96 -3.92
C ASN A 220 -7.83 14.63 -4.67
N ASN A 221 -7.19 13.53 -4.24
CA ASN A 221 -7.26 12.22 -4.90
C ASN A 221 -7.79 11.11 -3.97
N LYS A 222 -8.41 11.46 -2.85
CA LYS A 222 -8.81 10.53 -1.78
C LYS A 222 -9.63 9.35 -2.30
N GLU A 223 -10.63 9.61 -3.14
CA GLU A 223 -11.49 8.56 -3.70
C GLU A 223 -10.73 7.60 -4.60
N ARG A 224 -9.92 8.13 -5.53
CA ARG A 224 -9.09 7.32 -6.42
C ARG A 224 -8.09 6.46 -5.65
N ILE A 225 -7.48 7.01 -4.61
CA ILE A 225 -6.57 6.29 -3.70
C ILE A 225 -7.33 5.17 -2.99
N ASN A 226 -8.51 5.46 -2.43
CA ASN A 226 -9.31 4.48 -1.72
C ASN A 226 -9.78 3.31 -2.60
N VAL A 227 -10.16 3.58 -3.86
CA VAL A 227 -10.55 2.54 -4.82
C VAL A 227 -9.34 1.64 -5.15
N ARG A 228 -8.20 2.26 -5.48
CA ARG A 228 -6.96 1.54 -5.76
C ARG A 228 -6.52 0.69 -4.56
N ASP A 229 -6.58 1.24 -3.36
CA ASP A 229 -6.13 0.56 -2.14
C ASP A 229 -7.09 -0.59 -1.81
N ARG A 230 -8.42 -0.41 -1.93
CA ARG A 230 -9.39 -1.51 -1.79
C ARG A 230 -9.11 -2.66 -2.75
N GLU A 231 -8.84 -2.35 -4.01
CA GLU A 231 -8.50 -3.36 -5.01
C GLU A 231 -7.18 -4.07 -4.68
N TYR A 232 -6.17 -3.31 -4.23
CA TYR A 232 -4.92 -3.87 -3.76
C TYR A 232 -5.14 -4.84 -2.58
N TYR A 233 -5.92 -4.46 -1.56
CA TYR A 233 -6.24 -5.34 -0.43
C TYR A 233 -7.03 -6.58 -0.86
N ARG A 234 -7.97 -6.42 -1.79
CA ARG A 234 -8.77 -7.54 -2.33
C ARG A 234 -7.88 -8.57 -3.03
N VAL A 235 -6.99 -8.12 -3.91
CA VAL A 235 -6.12 -8.97 -4.72
C VAL A 235 -4.95 -9.54 -3.89
N ASN A 236 -4.46 -8.82 -2.89
CA ASN A 236 -3.27 -9.20 -2.12
C ASN A 236 -3.59 -9.70 -0.70
N LYS A 237 -4.87 -10.03 -0.42
CA LYS A 237 -5.38 -10.37 0.91
C LYS A 237 -4.55 -11.41 1.63
N ASP A 238 -4.20 -12.51 0.96
CA ASP A 238 -3.48 -13.62 1.58
C ASP A 238 -2.02 -13.27 1.86
N ARG A 239 -1.38 -12.52 0.95
CA ARG A 239 -0.02 -12.01 1.17
C ARG A 239 0.05 -11.06 2.37
N ILE A 240 -0.94 -10.17 2.49
CA ILE A 240 -1.02 -9.20 3.60
C ILE A 240 -1.22 -9.96 4.92
N ARG A 241 -2.17 -10.90 4.95
CA ARG A 241 -2.41 -11.76 6.11
C ARG A 241 -1.17 -12.59 6.50
N GLY A 242 -0.44 -13.13 5.53
CA GLY A 242 0.80 -13.85 5.76
C GLY A 242 1.87 -12.97 6.39
N ASN A 243 2.06 -11.76 5.84
CA ASN A 243 3.00 -10.77 6.39
C ASN A 243 2.63 -10.35 7.82
N ASP A 244 1.35 -10.09 8.09
CA ASP A 244 0.86 -9.71 9.42
C ASP A 244 1.04 -10.86 10.42
N THR A 245 0.73 -12.09 10.01
CA THR A 245 0.93 -13.29 10.84
C THR A 245 2.41 -13.46 11.21
N ARG A 246 3.31 -13.32 10.23
CA ARG A 246 4.75 -13.37 10.46
C ARG A 246 5.21 -12.28 11.43
N ARG A 247 4.81 -11.02 11.20
CA ARG A 247 5.17 -9.89 12.08
C ARG A 247 4.70 -10.10 13.51
N ARG A 248 3.51 -10.66 13.73
CA ARG A 248 2.98 -10.97 15.06
C ARG A 248 3.79 -12.06 15.78
N LYS A 249 4.40 -12.97 15.03
CA LYS A 249 5.23 -14.06 15.56
C LYS A 249 6.67 -13.65 15.77
N THR A 250 7.22 -12.68 15.03
CA THR A 250 8.65 -12.39 15.07
C THR A 250 9.02 -11.01 15.60
N GLN A 251 8.06 -10.09 15.76
CA GLN A 251 8.33 -8.72 16.17
C GLN A 251 7.71 -8.40 17.55
N PRO A 252 8.52 -8.22 18.61
CA PRO A 252 8.02 -7.97 19.96
C PRO A 252 7.09 -6.75 20.05
N LYS A 253 7.46 -5.64 19.39
CA LYS A 253 6.64 -4.41 19.35
C LYS A 253 5.23 -4.65 18.78
N THR A 254 5.14 -5.42 17.70
CA THR A 254 3.87 -5.73 17.04
C THR A 254 3.01 -6.62 17.94
N ARG A 255 3.61 -7.63 18.58
CA ARG A 255 2.91 -8.54 19.49
C ARG A 255 2.45 -7.81 20.76
N TYR A 256 3.33 -7.02 21.37
CA TYR A 256 3.04 -6.21 22.56
C TYR A 256 1.86 -5.25 22.34
N ALA A 257 1.87 -4.49 21.24
CA ALA A 257 0.76 -3.59 20.90
C ALA A 257 -0.59 -4.34 20.78
N MET A 258 -0.56 -5.58 20.28
CA MET A 258 -1.77 -6.42 20.22
C MET A 258 -2.26 -6.83 21.62
N ILE A 259 -1.35 -7.19 22.52
CA ILE A 259 -1.69 -7.54 23.92
C ILE A 259 -2.29 -6.31 24.63
N VAL A 260 -1.66 -5.13 24.50
CA VAL A 260 -2.16 -3.87 25.07
C VAL A 260 -3.57 -3.55 24.55
N ASN A 261 -3.80 -3.65 23.24
CA ASN A 261 -5.12 -3.37 22.67
C ASN A 261 -6.18 -4.37 23.15
N ASN A 262 -5.82 -5.65 23.28
CA ASN A 262 -6.74 -6.67 23.82
C ASN A 262 -7.05 -6.44 25.30
N ALA A 263 -6.08 -5.96 26.10
CA ALA A 263 -6.29 -5.59 27.49
C ALA A 263 -7.25 -4.39 27.61
N LYS A 264 -7.02 -3.34 26.81
CA LYS A 264 -7.88 -2.15 26.74
C LYS A 264 -9.31 -2.49 26.33
N ALA A 265 -9.49 -3.36 25.33
CA ALA A 265 -10.82 -3.78 24.88
C ALA A 265 -11.61 -4.55 25.94
N ARG A 266 -10.93 -5.07 26.98
CA ARG A 266 -11.50 -5.86 28.07
C ARG A 266 -11.48 -5.13 29.41
N ASP A 267 -11.08 -3.86 29.42
CA ASP A 267 -10.93 -3.04 30.63
C ASP A 267 -10.05 -3.69 31.70
N LEU A 268 -8.85 -4.13 31.30
CA LEU A 268 -7.87 -4.75 32.17
C LEU A 268 -6.72 -3.80 32.47
N ASP A 269 -6.34 -3.72 33.74
CA ASP A 269 -5.12 -3.02 34.17
C ASP A 269 -3.90 -3.57 33.41
N PHE A 270 -3.00 -2.67 33.04
CA PHE A 270 -1.84 -3.01 32.22
C PHE A 270 -0.59 -2.28 32.73
N ASP A 271 0.15 -2.97 33.58
CA ASP A 271 1.43 -2.57 34.17
C ASP A 271 2.52 -3.59 33.80
N LEU A 272 2.76 -3.75 32.50
CA LEU A 272 3.80 -4.61 31.96
C LEU A 272 4.56 -3.85 30.88
N THR A 273 5.87 -3.65 31.05
CA THR A 273 6.69 -2.93 30.07
C THR A 273 6.93 -3.76 28.82
N LEU A 274 7.31 -3.10 27.71
CA LEU A 274 7.67 -3.79 26.48
C LEU A 274 8.88 -4.72 26.70
N GLU A 275 9.84 -4.29 27.51
CA GLU A 275 11.06 -5.02 27.83
C GLU A 275 10.73 -6.31 28.59
N ALA A 276 9.92 -6.21 29.66
CA ALA A 276 9.48 -7.37 30.44
C ALA A 276 8.64 -8.33 29.58
N ALA A 277 7.72 -7.79 28.78
CA ALA A 277 6.93 -8.61 27.85
C ALA A 277 7.80 -9.33 26.81
N THR A 278 8.87 -8.70 26.32
CA THR A 278 9.77 -9.28 25.32
C THR A 278 10.50 -10.50 25.91
N VAL A 279 11.04 -10.38 27.12
CA VAL A 279 11.69 -11.49 27.84
C VAL A 279 10.72 -12.66 28.01
N LEU A 280 9.46 -12.39 28.40
CA LEU A 280 8.44 -13.44 28.52
C LEU A 280 8.10 -14.09 27.18
N MET A 281 7.96 -13.31 26.11
CA MET A 281 7.61 -13.82 24.79
C MET A 281 8.73 -14.67 24.15
N GLU A 282 9.99 -14.49 24.55
CA GLU A 282 11.16 -15.25 24.07
C GLU A 282 11.50 -16.45 24.97
N SER A 283 10.87 -16.52 26.15
CA SER A 283 11.04 -17.62 27.10
C SER A 283 10.25 -18.86 26.68
N PRO A 284 10.65 -20.07 27.12
CA PRO A 284 9.83 -21.26 26.97
C PRO A 284 8.47 -21.11 27.67
N CYS A 285 7.47 -21.85 27.19
CA CYS A 285 6.16 -21.91 27.82
C CYS A 285 6.28 -22.38 29.28
N PHE A 286 5.70 -21.62 30.21
CA PHE A 286 5.67 -21.93 31.64
C PHE A 286 5.08 -23.31 31.93
N TYR A 287 4.03 -23.71 31.20
CA TYR A 287 3.32 -24.96 31.45
C TYR A 287 3.97 -26.18 30.82
N CYS A 288 4.32 -26.13 29.54
CA CYS A 288 4.77 -27.32 28.80
C CYS A 288 6.20 -27.21 28.24
N ASN A 289 6.94 -26.18 28.66
CA ASN A 289 8.30 -25.89 28.21
C ASN A 289 8.50 -25.72 26.69
N TYR A 290 7.40 -25.58 25.92
CA TYR A 290 7.46 -25.39 24.48
C TYR A 290 8.12 -24.07 24.11
N LYS A 291 9.10 -24.14 23.21
CA LYS A 291 9.79 -23.00 22.61
C LYS A 291 10.00 -23.26 21.12
N VAL A 292 10.00 -22.20 20.33
CA VAL A 292 10.35 -22.22 18.91
C VAL A 292 11.42 -21.16 18.71
N ASP A 293 12.48 -21.52 18.01
CA ASP A 293 13.52 -20.56 17.66
C ASP A 293 12.95 -19.52 16.70
N GLU A 294 13.31 -18.26 16.94
CA GLU A 294 12.89 -17.11 16.11
C GLU A 294 11.38 -16.78 16.11
N GLU A 295 10.54 -17.50 16.89
CA GLU A 295 9.14 -17.15 17.13
C GLU A 295 8.87 -16.79 18.59
N LEU A 296 8.04 -15.76 18.77
CA LEU A 296 7.53 -15.29 20.04
C LEU A 296 6.30 -16.10 20.44
N ILE A 297 6.25 -16.51 21.69
CA ILE A 297 5.05 -17.11 22.29
C ILE A 297 4.12 -16.04 22.87
N SER A 298 2.99 -16.46 23.44
CA SER A 298 2.04 -15.55 24.06
C SER A 298 2.38 -15.32 25.53
N ILE A 299 1.66 -14.40 26.15
CA ILE A 299 1.64 -14.21 27.60
C ILE A 299 0.28 -14.68 28.10
N ASP A 300 0.27 -15.49 29.16
CA ASP A 300 -0.92 -15.90 29.89
C ASP A 300 -0.97 -15.19 31.25
N ARG A 301 -2.19 -14.97 31.75
CA ARG A 301 -2.43 -14.41 33.08
C ARG A 301 -2.73 -15.57 34.03
N LEU A 302 -1.98 -15.69 35.12
CA LEU A 302 -2.17 -16.71 36.13
C LEU A 302 -3.59 -16.62 36.70
N ASP A 303 -3.97 -15.45 37.19
CA ASP A 303 -5.34 -15.07 37.53
C ASP A 303 -5.98 -14.25 36.40
N SER A 304 -7.05 -14.79 35.81
CA SER A 304 -7.78 -14.14 34.72
C SER A 304 -8.62 -12.94 35.14
N HIS A 305 -8.87 -12.75 36.44
CA HIS A 305 -9.57 -11.60 37.01
C HIS A 305 -8.65 -10.40 37.22
N LYS A 306 -7.33 -10.61 37.26
CA LYS A 306 -6.33 -9.54 37.37
C LYS A 306 -5.82 -9.07 36.01
N GLY A 307 -5.23 -7.88 36.00
CA GLY A 307 -4.58 -7.27 34.83
C GLY A 307 -3.25 -7.92 34.45
N TYR A 308 -2.49 -7.24 33.59
CA TYR A 308 -1.13 -7.62 33.22
C TYR A 308 -0.15 -6.88 34.12
N ASN A 309 0.50 -7.59 35.04
CA ASN A 309 1.64 -7.12 35.82
C ASN A 309 2.64 -8.28 35.96
N VAL A 310 3.88 -7.98 36.33
CA VAL A 310 4.97 -8.98 36.38
C VAL A 310 4.68 -10.17 37.29
N ASP A 311 3.85 -10.01 38.33
CA ASP A 311 3.50 -11.08 39.29
C ASP A 311 2.35 -11.97 38.81
N ASN A 312 1.51 -11.48 37.90
CA ASN A 312 0.32 -12.19 37.40
C ASN A 312 0.50 -12.79 36.00
N VAL A 313 1.66 -12.65 35.37
CA VAL A 313 1.86 -13.07 33.98
C VAL A 313 2.97 -14.09 33.83
N VAL A 314 2.78 -15.02 32.89
CA VAL A 314 3.79 -16.01 32.53
C VAL A 314 3.88 -16.17 31.01
N ALA A 315 5.06 -16.58 30.55
CA ALA A 315 5.29 -17.01 29.17
C ALA A 315 4.42 -18.24 28.87
N CYS A 316 3.60 -18.22 27.81
CA CYS A 316 2.67 -19.32 27.55
C CYS A 316 2.40 -19.51 26.06
N CYS A 317 2.50 -20.76 25.60
CA CYS A 317 2.15 -21.10 24.22
C CYS A 317 0.63 -21.00 24.01
N THR A 318 0.20 -20.74 22.77
CA THR A 318 -1.22 -20.61 22.42
C THR A 318 -2.03 -21.84 22.84
N LYS A 319 -1.44 -23.04 22.74
CA LYS A 319 -2.12 -24.30 23.08
C LYS A 319 -2.45 -24.36 24.57
N CYS A 320 -1.46 -24.15 25.45
CA CYS A 320 -1.66 -24.15 26.91
C CYS A 320 -2.63 -23.04 27.35
N ASN A 321 -2.47 -21.83 26.81
CA ASN A 321 -3.37 -20.70 27.13
C ASN A 321 -4.83 -21.01 26.72
N THR A 322 -5.02 -21.64 25.56
CA THR A 322 -6.35 -22.04 25.08
C THR A 322 -6.97 -23.15 25.94
N MET A 323 -6.16 -24.10 26.44
CA MET A 323 -6.65 -25.16 27.34
C MET A 323 -6.99 -24.62 28.72
N LYS A 324 -6.13 -23.77 29.30
CA LYS A 324 -6.33 -23.13 30.61
C LYS A 324 -7.54 -22.19 30.61
N ARG A 325 -7.69 -21.37 29.57
CA ARG A 325 -8.76 -20.36 29.48
C ARG A 325 -8.73 -19.44 30.71
N SER A 326 -9.84 -19.38 31.44
CA SER A 326 -9.99 -18.61 32.68
C SER A 326 -9.74 -19.45 33.93
N LEU A 327 -9.31 -20.71 33.80
CA LEU A 327 -8.99 -21.54 34.96
C LEU A 327 -7.76 -20.97 35.66
N ASP A 328 -7.76 -21.04 36.99
CA ASP A 328 -6.54 -20.87 37.76
C ASP A 328 -5.58 -22.04 37.47
N PRO A 329 -4.27 -21.84 37.65
CA PRO A 329 -3.27 -22.86 37.35
C PRO A 329 -3.48 -24.17 38.10
N LYS A 330 -3.91 -24.14 39.36
CA LYS A 330 -4.11 -25.35 40.18
C LYS A 330 -5.28 -26.18 39.67
N THR A 331 -6.43 -25.56 39.41
CA THR A 331 -7.58 -26.24 38.81
C THR A 331 -7.25 -26.76 37.43
N PHE A 332 -6.50 -26.01 36.62
CA PHE A 332 -6.06 -26.45 35.30
C PHE A 332 -5.22 -27.74 35.38
N LEU A 333 -4.22 -27.78 36.24
CA LEU A 333 -3.35 -28.94 36.40
C LEU A 333 -4.09 -30.15 36.99
N LEU A 334 -4.95 -29.94 38.00
CA LEU A 334 -5.79 -31.02 38.54
C LEU A 334 -6.71 -31.62 37.48
N ARG A 335 -7.28 -30.79 36.59
CA ARG A 335 -8.10 -31.29 35.48
C ARG A 335 -7.28 -32.14 34.52
N LEU A 336 -6.06 -31.74 34.18
CA LEU A 336 -5.17 -32.52 33.31
C LEU A 336 -4.77 -33.84 33.95
N LYS A 337 -4.45 -33.83 35.25
CA LYS A 337 -4.20 -35.05 36.02
C LYS A 337 -5.40 -36.01 35.92
N GLY A 338 -6.61 -35.47 36.06
CA GLY A 338 -7.84 -36.22 35.88
C GLY A 338 -8.13 -36.76 34.47
N ILE A 339 -7.44 -36.28 33.44
CA ILE A 339 -7.48 -36.85 32.08
C ILE A 339 -6.58 -38.09 32.01
N LEU A 340 -5.40 -38.04 32.63
CA LEU A 340 -4.41 -39.11 32.54
C LEU A 340 -4.68 -40.24 33.52
N GLU A 341 -5.21 -39.91 34.70
CA GLU A 341 -5.48 -40.87 35.76
C GLU A 341 -6.72 -40.49 36.58
N PRO A 342 -7.42 -41.48 37.18
CA PRO A 342 -8.58 -41.21 38.02
C PRO A 342 -8.23 -40.33 39.23
N LEU A 343 -9.00 -39.25 39.42
CA LEU A 343 -8.91 -38.44 40.64
C LEU A 343 -9.76 -39.04 41.77
N ASP A 344 -9.38 -38.71 43.00
CA ASP A 344 -10.23 -38.90 44.17
C ASP A 344 -11.60 -38.22 43.98
N LYS A 345 -12.66 -38.85 44.50
CA LYS A 345 -14.05 -38.40 44.32
C LYS A 345 -14.30 -37.00 44.89
N ASP A 346 -13.67 -36.66 46.01
CA ASP A 346 -13.85 -35.36 46.67
C ASP A 346 -13.10 -34.26 45.91
N VAL A 347 -11.92 -34.57 45.36
CA VAL A 347 -11.19 -33.67 44.46
C VAL A 347 -12.02 -33.43 43.19
N CYS A 348 -12.50 -34.50 42.55
CA CYS A 348 -13.32 -34.42 41.34
C CYS A 348 -14.58 -33.54 41.54
N ARG A 349 -15.24 -33.63 42.70
CA ARG A 349 -16.43 -32.81 43.00
C ARG A 349 -16.12 -31.31 43.05
N ASN A 350 -14.92 -30.92 43.46
CA ASN A 350 -14.52 -29.52 43.59
C ASN A 350 -13.90 -28.95 42.30
N VAL A 351 -13.31 -29.80 41.46
CA VAL A 351 -12.59 -29.39 40.25
C VAL A 351 -13.51 -29.28 39.02
N TYR A 352 -14.59 -30.05 38.96
CA TYR A 352 -15.51 -30.08 37.81
C TYR A 352 -16.92 -29.56 38.14
N ARG A 353 -17.44 -28.67 37.31
CA ARG A 353 -18.78 -28.08 37.42
C ARG A 353 -19.89 -29.05 37.07
N ASN A 354 -21.03 -28.90 37.72
CA ASN A 354 -22.27 -29.59 37.35
C ASN A 354 -22.91 -28.94 36.11
N THR A 355 -23.52 -29.76 35.25
CA THR A 355 -24.08 -29.34 33.94
C THR A 355 -25.30 -30.17 33.60
N THR A 356 -26.20 -29.67 32.76
CA THR A 356 -27.45 -30.37 32.38
C THR A 356 -27.31 -31.29 31.17
N GLY A 357 -26.10 -31.45 30.61
CA GLY A 357 -25.83 -32.26 29.42
C GLY A 357 -26.30 -31.59 28.12
N SER A 358 -25.93 -32.20 26.98
CA SER A 358 -26.33 -31.70 25.66
C SER A 358 -27.60 -32.38 25.17
N LYS A 359 -28.55 -31.60 24.63
CA LYS A 359 -29.74 -32.18 23.99
C LYS A 359 -29.40 -32.61 22.57
N TYR A 360 -30.11 -33.64 22.09
CA TYR A 360 -30.00 -34.13 20.72
C TYR A 360 -30.25 -33.03 19.69
N THR A 361 -31.30 -32.24 19.89
CA THR A 361 -31.67 -31.11 19.03
C THR A 361 -30.57 -30.07 18.95
N ASP A 362 -29.93 -29.77 20.08
CA ASP A 362 -28.87 -28.76 20.15
C ASP A 362 -27.62 -29.24 19.40
N CYS A 363 -27.26 -30.52 19.57
CA CYS A 363 -26.14 -31.12 18.82
C CYS A 363 -26.41 -31.09 17.31
N LYS A 364 -27.63 -31.44 16.89
CA LYS A 364 -28.04 -31.45 15.48
C LYS A 364 -28.03 -30.05 14.87
N SER A 365 -28.55 -29.05 15.58
CA SER A 365 -28.52 -27.64 15.14
C SER A 365 -27.08 -27.12 15.05
N ASN A 366 -26.26 -27.36 16.09
CA ASN A 366 -24.86 -26.95 16.11
C ASN A 366 -24.04 -27.61 14.98
N ALA A 367 -24.34 -28.86 14.62
CA ALA A 367 -23.71 -29.53 13.48
C ALA A 367 -24.06 -28.82 12.17
N LYS A 368 -25.34 -28.51 11.96
CA LYS A 368 -25.84 -27.78 10.79
C LYS A 368 -25.17 -26.42 10.64
N ASP A 369 -25.13 -25.63 11.70
CA ASP A 369 -24.55 -24.27 11.68
C ASP A 369 -23.05 -24.29 11.33
N ARG A 370 -22.37 -25.35 11.75
CA ARG A 370 -20.94 -25.58 11.49
C ARG A 370 -20.66 -26.38 10.22
N LYS A 371 -21.70 -26.77 9.47
CA LYS A 371 -21.63 -27.62 8.26
C LYS A 371 -20.90 -28.94 8.51
N LEU A 372 -21.29 -29.62 9.58
CA LEU A 372 -20.78 -30.93 9.98
C LEU A 372 -21.87 -31.99 9.75
N ASP A 373 -21.44 -33.19 9.37
CA ASP A 373 -22.34 -34.33 9.25
C ASP A 373 -22.93 -34.69 10.61
N PHE A 374 -24.18 -35.15 10.61
CA PHE A 374 -24.88 -35.60 11.80
C PHE A 374 -25.64 -36.88 11.50
N GLU A 375 -25.03 -38.01 11.86
CA GLU A 375 -25.53 -39.36 11.57
C GLU A 375 -26.00 -40.09 12.83
N LEU A 376 -25.73 -39.54 14.02
CA LEU A 376 -26.25 -40.10 15.26
C LEU A 376 -27.78 -40.13 15.24
N THR A 377 -28.35 -41.31 15.50
CA THR A 377 -29.76 -41.43 15.85
C THR A 377 -30.03 -40.90 17.25
N TYR A 378 -31.29 -40.61 17.56
CA TYR A 378 -31.70 -40.20 18.91
C TYR A 378 -31.28 -41.23 19.98
N ILE A 379 -31.46 -42.53 19.68
CA ILE A 379 -31.12 -43.64 20.58
C ILE A 379 -29.61 -43.75 20.81
N GLN A 380 -28.79 -43.58 19.77
CA GLN A 380 -27.33 -43.56 19.91
C GLN A 380 -26.88 -42.37 20.75
N HIS A 381 -27.43 -41.18 20.50
CA HIS A 381 -27.12 -40.00 21.30
C HIS A 381 -27.45 -40.21 22.78
N THR A 382 -28.67 -40.66 23.11
CA THR A 382 -29.08 -40.88 24.51
C THR A 382 -28.25 -41.96 25.20
N SER A 383 -27.89 -43.01 24.48
CA SER A 383 -26.98 -44.06 24.97
C SER A 383 -25.60 -43.51 25.28
N ILE A 384 -25.02 -42.68 24.39
CA ILE A 384 -23.70 -42.07 24.59
C ILE A 384 -23.72 -41.16 25.83
N VAL A 385 -24.63 -40.19 25.91
CA VAL A 385 -24.62 -39.21 27.04
C VAL A 385 -24.88 -39.85 28.41
N ALA A 386 -25.44 -41.06 28.45
CA ALA A 386 -25.64 -41.82 29.69
C ALA A 386 -24.35 -42.44 30.25
N LEU A 387 -23.31 -42.62 29.43
CA LEU A 387 -22.02 -43.16 29.85
C LEU A 387 -21.24 -42.16 30.73
N GLN A 388 -20.24 -42.68 31.46
CA GLN A 388 -19.28 -41.84 32.18
C GLN A 388 -18.48 -40.97 31.21
N CYS A 389 -17.97 -39.83 31.68
CA CYS A 389 -17.13 -38.98 30.86
C CYS A 389 -15.92 -39.77 30.37
N TYR A 390 -15.68 -39.77 29.07
CA TYR A 390 -14.62 -40.52 28.42
C TYR A 390 -13.22 -40.15 28.92
N TYR A 391 -12.99 -38.85 29.18
CA TYR A 391 -11.67 -38.39 29.62
C TYR A 391 -11.45 -38.46 31.13
N CYS A 392 -12.37 -37.96 31.95
CA CYS A 392 -12.16 -37.90 33.41
C CYS A 392 -12.92 -38.95 34.23
N ASN A 393 -13.59 -39.90 33.55
CA ASN A 393 -14.38 -40.97 34.18
C ASN A 393 -15.49 -40.49 35.13
N ARG A 394 -15.91 -39.21 35.02
CA ARG A 394 -16.96 -38.66 35.85
C ARG A 394 -18.32 -39.25 35.48
N ASN A 395 -19.01 -39.79 36.49
CA ASN A 395 -20.34 -40.34 36.36
C ASN A 395 -21.44 -39.27 36.30
N ASN A 396 -22.52 -39.60 35.60
CA ASN A 396 -23.76 -38.85 35.66
C ASN A 396 -24.34 -38.90 37.10
N THR A 397 -24.89 -37.77 37.56
CA THR A 397 -25.59 -37.67 38.85
C THR A 397 -26.95 -36.98 38.66
N ARG A 398 -27.65 -36.66 39.75
CA ARG A 398 -28.84 -35.80 39.71
C ARG A 398 -28.51 -34.37 39.28
N LEU A 399 -27.32 -33.87 39.62
CA LEU A 399 -26.90 -32.49 39.34
C LEU A 399 -26.04 -32.36 38.09
N HIS A 400 -25.40 -33.44 37.65
CA HIS A 400 -24.49 -33.44 36.51
C HIS A 400 -24.93 -34.46 35.46
N LYS A 401 -24.99 -33.99 34.22
CA LYS A 401 -25.16 -34.80 33.02
C LYS A 401 -24.05 -34.49 32.01
N ASN A 402 -23.54 -35.54 31.39
CA ASN A 402 -22.59 -35.47 30.29
C ASN A 402 -23.27 -34.97 29.00
N GLY A 403 -22.47 -34.39 28.13
CA GLY A 403 -22.84 -34.16 26.73
C GLY A 403 -22.04 -35.07 25.81
N ILE A 404 -21.90 -34.65 24.55
CA ILE A 404 -21.08 -35.33 23.55
C ILE A 404 -19.84 -34.48 23.24
N ASP A 405 -18.66 -35.13 23.25
CA ASP A 405 -17.46 -34.63 22.58
C ASP A 405 -17.20 -35.41 21.30
N ARG A 406 -16.57 -34.73 20.34
CA ARG A 406 -16.13 -35.32 19.07
C ARG A 406 -14.62 -35.52 19.14
N LEU A 407 -14.15 -36.77 19.05
CA LEU A 407 -12.73 -37.13 19.18
C LEU A 407 -11.85 -36.30 18.24
N ASP A 408 -12.24 -36.23 16.96
CA ASP A 408 -11.77 -35.21 16.01
C ASP A 408 -12.87 -34.16 15.77
N SER A 409 -12.57 -32.90 16.10
CA SER A 409 -13.46 -31.76 15.92
C SER A 409 -13.75 -31.41 14.45
N LYS A 410 -12.98 -31.94 13.50
CA LYS A 410 -13.20 -31.80 12.06
C LYS A 410 -14.23 -32.80 11.52
N ILE A 411 -14.40 -33.94 12.19
CA ILE A 411 -15.36 -34.96 11.81
C ILE A 411 -16.72 -34.66 12.46
N GLY A 412 -17.81 -34.99 11.77
CA GLY A 412 -19.17 -34.80 12.24
C GLY A 412 -19.57 -35.70 13.43
N TYR A 413 -20.86 -35.70 13.74
CA TYR A 413 -21.46 -36.55 14.76
C TYR A 413 -21.77 -37.93 14.18
N VAL A 414 -20.76 -38.78 14.13
CA VAL A 414 -20.84 -40.18 13.71
C VAL A 414 -20.48 -41.08 14.89
N ALA A 415 -21.01 -42.31 14.94
CA ALA A 415 -20.89 -43.19 16.11
C ALA A 415 -19.43 -43.45 16.54
N GLY A 416 -18.51 -43.63 15.59
CA GLY A 416 -17.08 -43.85 15.87
C GLY A 416 -16.28 -42.60 16.28
N ASN A 417 -16.88 -41.41 16.21
CA ASN A 417 -16.22 -40.14 16.56
C ASN A 417 -16.82 -39.48 17.80
N CYS A 418 -17.92 -40.01 18.36
CA CYS A 418 -18.65 -39.36 19.45
C CYS A 418 -18.49 -40.13 20.75
N VAL A 419 -18.12 -39.42 21.81
CA VAL A 419 -17.96 -39.98 23.16
C VAL A 419 -18.69 -39.14 24.18
N ALA A 420 -19.08 -39.77 25.28
CA ALA A 420 -19.69 -39.08 26.42
C ALA A 420 -18.65 -38.18 27.07
N CYS A 421 -18.96 -36.91 27.30
CA CYS A 421 -17.99 -35.98 27.85
C CYS A 421 -18.64 -34.92 28.72
N CYS A 422 -18.04 -34.67 29.89
CA CYS A 422 -18.45 -33.54 30.72
C CYS A 422 -18.03 -32.23 30.04
N THR A 423 -18.78 -31.15 30.29
CA THR A 423 -18.52 -29.85 29.65
C THR A 423 -17.11 -29.35 29.92
N ASP A 424 -16.57 -29.57 31.12
CA ASP A 424 -15.24 -29.08 31.47
C ASP A 424 -14.12 -29.80 30.70
N CYS A 425 -14.19 -31.11 30.50
CA CYS A 425 -13.23 -31.85 29.66
C CYS A 425 -13.37 -31.47 28.18
N ASN A 426 -14.61 -31.28 27.68
CA ASN A 426 -14.84 -30.84 26.31
C ASN A 426 -14.26 -29.42 26.08
N LEU A 427 -14.42 -28.51 27.05
CA LEU A 427 -13.83 -27.16 26.99
C LEU A 427 -12.30 -27.18 27.10
N LEU A 428 -11.73 -28.09 27.89
CA LEU A 428 -10.29 -28.29 28.06
C LEU A 428 -9.65 -28.83 26.77
N LYS A 429 -10.29 -29.81 26.12
CA LYS A 429 -9.88 -30.35 24.82
C LYS A 429 -10.01 -29.31 23.71
N GLY A 430 -11.13 -28.60 23.67
CA GLY A 430 -11.44 -27.65 22.60
C GLY A 430 -11.39 -28.32 21.23
N THR A 431 -10.46 -27.86 20.38
CA THR A 431 -10.28 -28.40 19.01
C THR A 431 -9.15 -29.42 18.89
N LEU A 432 -8.44 -29.73 19.98
CA LEU A 432 -7.43 -30.78 19.97
C LEU A 432 -8.09 -32.11 19.64
N THR A 433 -7.37 -32.96 18.91
CA THR A 433 -7.69 -34.39 18.84
C THR A 433 -7.43 -35.04 20.20
N GLU A 434 -8.04 -36.19 20.44
CA GLU A 434 -7.78 -37.02 21.63
C GLU A 434 -6.27 -37.19 21.88
N ASN A 435 -5.53 -37.63 20.86
CA ASN A 435 -4.12 -37.94 21.00
C ASN A 435 -3.27 -36.68 21.29
N GLU A 436 -3.65 -35.53 20.72
CA GLU A 436 -3.02 -34.24 21.05
C GLU A 436 -3.31 -33.78 22.48
N LEU A 437 -4.52 -34.03 22.98
CA LEU A 437 -4.89 -33.72 24.37
C LEU A 437 -4.02 -34.52 25.34
N TYR A 438 -3.92 -35.84 25.17
CA TYR A 438 -3.12 -36.69 26.06
C TYR A 438 -1.65 -36.29 26.04
N LYS A 439 -1.05 -36.12 24.85
CA LYS A 439 0.35 -35.67 24.72
C LYS A 439 0.61 -34.33 25.39
N GLN A 440 -0.32 -33.38 25.22
CA GLN A 440 -0.18 -32.06 25.81
C GLN A 440 -0.36 -32.08 27.33
N ALA A 441 -1.27 -32.90 27.85
CA ALA A 441 -1.48 -33.08 29.28
C ALA A 441 -0.22 -33.67 29.94
N SER A 442 0.37 -34.73 29.38
CA SER A 442 1.63 -35.31 29.86
C SER A 442 2.76 -34.28 29.88
N ALA A 443 2.98 -33.59 28.76
CA ALA A 443 4.05 -32.58 28.67
C ALA A 443 3.88 -31.40 29.66
N ILE A 444 2.64 -31.06 30.02
CA ILE A 444 2.38 -30.04 31.05
C ILE A 444 2.69 -30.58 32.44
N LEU A 445 2.19 -31.77 32.78
CA LEU A 445 2.35 -32.35 34.10
C LEU A 445 3.82 -32.67 34.39
N GLU A 446 4.54 -33.29 33.45
CA GLU A 446 5.98 -33.58 33.59
C GLU A 446 6.82 -32.32 33.87
N ASN A 447 6.52 -31.19 33.22
CA ASN A 447 7.26 -29.93 33.45
C ASN A 447 6.81 -29.18 34.73
N THR A 448 5.70 -29.60 35.35
CA THR A 448 5.12 -28.92 36.53
C THR A 448 5.18 -29.75 37.81
N GLU A 449 5.50 -31.04 37.74
CA GLU A 449 5.65 -31.95 38.90
C GLU A 449 6.66 -31.46 39.94
N ASP A 450 7.81 -30.92 39.50
CA ASP A 450 8.86 -30.41 40.38
C ASP A 450 8.68 -28.92 40.77
N ARG A 451 7.64 -28.26 40.27
CA ARG A 451 7.41 -26.84 40.55
C ARG A 451 6.53 -26.70 41.79
N ASP A 452 6.97 -25.86 42.72
CA ASP A 452 6.24 -25.55 43.95
C ASP A 452 5.00 -24.68 43.64
N LEU A 453 3.98 -25.30 43.06
CA LEU A 453 2.71 -24.67 42.66
C LEU A 453 1.85 -24.29 43.87
N HIS A 454 2.30 -24.63 45.08
CA HIS A 454 1.75 -24.17 46.35
C HIS A 454 1.81 -22.64 46.52
N MET A 455 2.63 -21.93 45.73
CA MET A 455 2.65 -20.45 45.67
C MET A 455 1.45 -19.84 44.92
N ILE A 456 0.57 -20.66 44.32
CA ILE A 456 -0.63 -20.20 43.61
C ILE A 456 -1.85 -20.48 44.49
N ASP A 457 -1.89 -19.80 45.63
CA ASP A 457 -3.06 -19.79 46.50
C ASP A 457 -4.16 -18.92 45.88
N HIS A 458 -5.08 -19.53 45.11
CA HIS A 458 -6.50 -19.43 45.43
C HIS A 458 -7.41 -20.34 44.60
N ILE A 459 -8.41 -20.89 45.30
CA ILE A 459 -9.62 -21.50 44.73
C ILE A 459 -10.80 -20.59 45.09
N PRO A 460 -11.25 -19.68 44.20
CA PRO A 460 -12.55 -19.04 44.37
C PRO A 460 -13.62 -19.85 43.63
N LYS A 461 -14.57 -20.36 44.41
CA LYS A 461 -15.66 -21.26 44.03
C LYS A 461 -16.88 -20.51 43.48
N GLU A 462 -16.69 -19.39 42.78
CA GLU A 462 -17.80 -18.61 42.22
C GLU A 462 -17.68 -18.51 40.70
N LEU A 463 -17.79 -19.66 40.04
CA LEU A 463 -18.24 -19.70 38.65
C LEU A 463 -19.70 -19.26 38.63
N ASN A 464 -19.92 -17.95 38.49
CA ASN A 464 -21.22 -17.40 38.12
C ASN A 464 -21.71 -18.18 36.87
N PRO A 465 -22.86 -18.88 36.92
CA PRO A 465 -23.31 -19.74 35.81
C PRO A 465 -23.69 -18.99 34.52
N MET A 466 -23.57 -17.66 34.46
CA MET A 466 -24.28 -16.86 33.44
C MET A 466 -23.48 -15.75 32.76
N ALA A 467 -22.14 -15.79 32.71
CA ALA A 467 -21.41 -14.91 31.80
C ALA A 467 -21.21 -15.62 30.44
N PRO A 468 -21.94 -15.26 29.37
CA PRO A 468 -21.58 -15.70 28.03
C PRO A 468 -20.19 -15.14 27.72
N ILE A 469 -19.20 -16.02 27.65
CA ILE A 469 -17.91 -15.70 27.07
C ILE A 469 -18.17 -15.49 25.58
N ARG A 470 -18.23 -14.22 25.15
CA ARG A 470 -18.29 -13.84 23.74
C ARG A 470 -17.00 -14.24 23.01
#